data_AF-A0A1S2INC1-F1
#
_entry.id   AF-A0A1S2INC1-F1
#
_cell.length_a   1.000
_cell.length_b   1.000
_cell.length_c   1.000
_cell.angle_alpha   90.00
_cell.angle_beta   90.00
_cell.angle_gamma   90.00
#
_symmetry.space_group_name_H-M   'P 1'
#
loop_
_entity.id
_entity.type
_entity.pdbx_description
1 polymer ?
#
loop_
_entity_poly.entity_id
_entity_poly.type
_entity_poly.pdbx_seq_one_letter_code
_entity_poly.pdbx_strand_id
1 'polypeptide(L)'
;MAVQPDKRDKEIQDREAGTNVTERARVGRYWLGALAMLPHPAGFSIRVDGSERVLGSVWRDLRGGWTTENARTRRELGRASSPAECLAWWVGEEGP
;
A
#
# COMPACT_ATOMS: atom_id res chain seq x y z
N MET A 1 23.81 -8.41 -28.58
CA MET A 1 23.38 -9.02 -27.30
C MET A 1 21.91 -9.35 -27.43
N ALA A 2 21.55 -10.63 -27.56
CA ALA A 2 20.16 -11.05 -27.58
C ALA A 2 19.76 -11.40 -26.14
N VAL A 3 19.02 -10.51 -25.47
CA VAL A 3 18.30 -10.87 -24.25
C VAL A 3 17.26 -11.89 -24.69
N GLN A 4 17.44 -13.15 -24.30
CA GLN A 4 16.44 -14.18 -24.61
C GLN A 4 15.17 -13.83 -23.84
N PRO A 5 13.98 -13.87 -24.47
CA PRO A 5 12.73 -13.73 -23.75
C PRO A 5 12.64 -14.89 -22.75
N ASP A 6 12.51 -14.55 -21.47
CA ASP A 6 12.44 -15.52 -20.38
C ASP A 6 11.25 -16.47 -20.65
N LYS A 7 11.57 -17.75 -20.83
CA LYS A 7 10.63 -18.79 -21.30
C LYS A 7 9.84 -19.44 -20.17
N ARG A 8 9.90 -18.90 -18.95
CA ARG A 8 9.15 -19.42 -17.81
C ARG A 8 7.68 -19.00 -17.93
N ASP A 9 6.82 -19.82 -17.36
CA ASP A 9 5.39 -19.55 -17.33
C ASP A 9 5.11 -18.25 -16.58
N LYS A 10 4.26 -17.39 -17.16
CA LYS A 10 3.99 -16.05 -16.61
C LYS A 10 3.41 -16.13 -15.19
N GLU A 11 2.74 -17.22 -14.84
CA GLU A 11 2.24 -17.49 -13.49
C GLU A 11 3.36 -17.71 -12.45
N ILE A 12 4.53 -18.22 -12.84
CA ILE A 12 5.71 -18.31 -11.96
C ILE A 12 6.36 -16.93 -11.85
N GLN A 13 6.42 -16.17 -12.93
CA GLN A 13 6.90 -14.78 -12.86
C GLN A 13 5.97 -13.90 -12.03
N ASP A 14 4.65 -14.08 -12.10
CA ASP A 14 3.65 -13.38 -11.30
C ASP A 14 3.48 -13.99 -9.89
N ARG A 15 4.01 -15.17 -9.59
CA ARG A 15 4.13 -15.72 -8.23
C ARG A 15 5.45 -15.34 -7.56
N GLU A 16 6.49 -15.16 -8.36
CA GLU A 16 7.77 -14.56 -7.95
C GLU A 16 7.69 -13.01 -7.89
N ALA A 17 6.85 -12.37 -8.71
CA ALA A 17 6.51 -10.95 -8.66
C ALA A 17 5.26 -10.65 -7.83
N GLY A 18 4.53 -11.70 -7.43
CA GLY A 18 3.17 -11.67 -6.89
C GLY A 18 3.01 -10.73 -5.74
N THR A 19 2.55 -9.51 -6.08
CA THR A 19 2.62 -8.28 -5.29
C THR A 19 3.46 -8.50 -4.05
N ASN A 20 4.78 -8.41 -4.22
CA ASN A 20 5.78 -8.60 -3.18
C ASN A 20 5.56 -7.51 -2.12
N VAL A 21 4.42 -7.49 -1.44
CA VAL A 21 3.86 -6.37 -0.70
C VAL A 21 3.95 -6.79 0.75
N THR A 22 4.85 -6.13 1.44
CA THR A 22 5.12 -6.39 2.84
C THR A 22 4.25 -5.47 3.68
N GLU A 23 3.79 -6.00 4.81
CA GLU A 23 3.18 -5.20 5.85
C GLU A 23 4.23 -4.23 6.42
N ARG A 24 3.86 -2.95 6.50
CA ARG A 24 4.71 -1.87 7.02
C ARG A 24 4.14 -1.24 8.29
N ALA A 25 2.82 -1.26 8.45
CA ALA A 25 2.10 -0.83 9.63
C ALA A 25 0.73 -1.53 9.69
N ARG A 26 0.17 -1.70 10.88
CA ARG A 26 -1.11 -2.37 11.11
C ARG A 26 -1.93 -1.65 12.18
N VAL A 27 -3.23 -1.59 11.96
CA VAL A 27 -4.25 -1.08 12.89
C VAL A 27 -5.46 -2.02 12.82
N GLY A 28 -5.59 -2.89 13.82
CA GLY A 28 -6.62 -3.94 13.83
C GLY A 28 -6.49 -4.89 12.63
N ARG A 29 -7.58 -5.05 11.87
CA ARG A 29 -7.63 -5.85 10.64
C ARG A 29 -7.06 -5.16 9.40
N TYR A 30 -6.73 -3.86 9.51
CA TYR A 30 -6.25 -3.05 8.40
C TYR A 30 -4.74 -2.87 8.47
N TRP A 31 -4.09 -2.83 7.32
CA TRP A 31 -2.64 -2.72 7.25
C TRP A 31 -2.16 -1.96 6.02
N LEU A 32 -0.97 -1.36 6.13
CA LEU A 32 -0.26 -0.71 5.04
C LEU A 32 0.65 -1.70 4.34
N GLY A 33 0.36 -1.93 3.06
CA GLY A 33 1.20 -2.71 2.18
C GLY A 33 2.06 -1.83 1.28
N ALA A 34 3.34 -2.13 1.17
CA ALA A 34 4.21 -1.58 0.13
C ALA A 34 5.12 -2.65 -0.46
N LEU A 35 5.57 -2.43 -1.70
CA LEU A 35 6.48 -3.34 -2.39
C LEU A 35 7.76 -3.58 -1.55
N ALA A 36 8.18 -4.83 -1.44
CA ALA A 36 9.28 -5.33 -0.62
C ALA A 36 10.61 -4.83 -1.14
N MET A 37 10.72 -4.70 -2.47
CA MET A 37 11.86 -4.09 -3.15
C MET A 37 12.05 -2.60 -2.81
N LEU A 38 11.05 -1.94 -2.21
CA LEU A 38 11.13 -0.55 -1.79
C LEU A 38 11.37 -0.49 -0.27
N PRO A 39 12.62 -0.27 0.20
CA PRO A 39 12.92 -0.14 1.62
C PRO A 39 12.34 1.15 2.22
N HIS A 40 12.26 2.20 1.41
CA HIS A 40 11.68 3.50 1.78
C HIS A 40 10.61 3.90 0.75
N PRO A 41 9.44 3.24 0.76
CA PRO A 41 8.41 3.50 -0.22
C PRO A 41 7.79 4.88 0.00
N ALA A 42 7.59 5.63 -1.09
CA ALA A 42 6.92 6.94 -1.06
C ALA A 42 5.39 6.82 -0.99
N GLY A 43 4.86 5.60 -1.03
CA GLY A 43 3.44 5.32 -0.90
C GLY A 43 3.14 3.89 -0.49
N PHE A 44 1.96 3.70 0.09
CA PHE A 44 1.45 2.47 0.67
C PHE A 44 0.00 2.29 0.25
N SER A 45 -0.42 1.05 0.09
CA SER A 45 -1.82 0.67 -0.11
C SER A 45 -2.44 0.23 1.21
N ILE A 46 -3.63 0.72 1.53
CA ILE A 46 -4.40 0.26 2.68
C ILE A 46 -5.13 -1.02 2.27
N ARG A 47 -4.94 -2.08 3.05
CA ARG A 47 -5.49 -3.43 2.81
C ARG A 47 -6.19 -3.94 4.08
N VAL A 48 -6.97 -5.00 3.93
CA VAL A 48 -7.64 -5.68 5.05
C VAL A 48 -7.30 -7.17 5.03
N ASP A 49 -7.19 -7.76 6.22
CA ASP A 49 -6.90 -9.19 6.38
C ASP A 49 -7.88 -10.06 5.59
N GLY A 50 -7.34 -11.09 4.94
CA GLY A 50 -8.13 -12.03 4.13
C GLY A 50 -8.66 -11.43 2.82
N SER A 51 -8.23 -10.22 2.42
CA SER A 51 -8.64 -9.61 1.16
C SER A 51 -7.46 -9.08 0.34
N GLU A 52 -7.51 -9.30 -0.96
CA GLU A 52 -6.59 -8.69 -1.92
C GLU A 52 -6.99 -7.26 -2.30
N ARG A 53 -8.14 -6.78 -1.81
CA ARG A 53 -8.69 -5.48 -2.16
C ARG A 53 -7.90 -4.35 -1.50
N VAL A 54 -7.56 -3.34 -2.31
CA VAL A 54 -7.04 -2.07 -1.84
C VAL A 54 -8.22 -1.15 -1.49
N LEU A 55 -8.22 -0.63 -0.26
CA LEU A 55 -9.30 0.21 0.29
C LEU A 55 -8.96 1.71 0.30
N GLY A 56 -7.67 2.03 0.20
CA GLY A 56 -7.16 3.39 0.22
C GLY A 56 -5.68 3.41 -0.07
N SER A 57 -5.10 4.60 -0.09
CA SER A 57 -3.68 4.79 -0.31
C SER A 57 -3.13 5.85 0.63
N VAL A 58 -1.91 5.65 1.10
CA VAL A 58 -1.13 6.63 1.85
C VAL A 58 0.08 7.01 0.99
N TRP A 59 0.36 8.28 0.80
CA TRP A 59 1.54 8.72 0.02
C TRP A 59 2.19 9.93 0.65
N ARG A 60 3.48 10.11 0.34
CA ARG A 60 4.24 11.28 0.75
C ARG A 60 3.95 12.43 -0.20
N ASP A 61 3.51 13.56 0.33
CA ASP A 61 3.21 14.75 -0.45
C ASP A 61 4.48 15.56 -0.76
N LEU A 62 4.38 16.53 -1.69
CA LEU A 62 5.52 17.34 -2.16
C LEU A 62 6.21 18.19 -1.08
N ARG A 63 5.51 18.54 0.01
CA ARG A 63 6.11 19.25 1.15
C ARG A 63 6.57 18.31 2.27
N GLY A 64 6.60 17.00 1.98
CA GLY A 64 7.26 16.00 2.81
C GLY A 64 6.43 15.42 3.95
N GLY A 65 5.13 15.74 4.02
CA GLY A 65 4.19 15.11 4.94
C GLY A 65 3.59 13.83 4.34
N TRP A 66 2.83 13.10 5.15
CA TRP A 66 2.08 11.92 4.69
C TRP A 66 0.61 12.28 4.55
N THR A 67 0.00 11.85 3.45
CA THR A 67 -1.41 12.08 3.13
C THR A 67 -2.07 10.74 2.85
N THR A 68 -3.37 10.63 3.13
CA THR A 68 -4.15 9.43 2.81
C THR A 68 -5.45 9.76 2.08
N GLU A 69 -5.88 8.89 1.17
CA GLU A 69 -7.19 8.94 0.52
C GLU A 69 -7.97 7.66 0.81
N ASN A 70 -9.26 7.83 1.03
CA ASN A 70 -10.21 6.73 0.99
C ASN A 70 -10.64 6.47 -0.46
N ALA A 71 -10.35 5.27 -0.98
CA ALA A 71 -10.63 4.94 -2.38
C ALA A 71 -12.13 4.91 -2.70
N ARG A 72 -12.99 4.76 -1.68
CA ARG A 72 -14.45 4.74 -1.82
C ARG A 72 -15.04 6.13 -1.92
N THR A 73 -14.56 7.07 -1.11
CA THR A 73 -15.12 8.44 -1.05
C THR A 73 -14.30 9.45 -1.86
N ARG A 74 -13.11 9.07 -2.34
CA ARG A 74 -12.13 9.96 -3.00
C ARG A 74 -11.81 11.21 -2.18
N ARG A 75 -12.03 11.14 -0.85
CA ARG A 75 -11.75 12.23 0.07
C ARG A 75 -10.33 12.08 0.57
N GLU A 76 -9.57 13.15 0.47
CA GLU A 76 -8.28 13.28 1.13
C GLU A 76 -8.51 13.44 2.64
N LEU A 77 -8.01 12.49 3.41
CA LEU A 77 -8.19 12.42 4.86
C LEU A 77 -6.88 12.86 5.54
N GLY A 78 -6.62 14.16 5.46
CA GLY A 78 -5.65 14.85 6.30
C GLY A 78 -4.17 14.51 6.06
N ARG A 79 -3.32 15.23 6.81
CA ARG A 79 -1.86 15.19 6.70
C ARG A 79 -1.25 14.78 8.03
N ALA A 80 -0.48 13.69 8.07
CA ALA A 80 0.14 13.15 9.28
C ALA A 80 1.67 13.15 9.21
N SER A 81 2.30 12.93 10.37
CA SER A 81 3.76 12.88 10.50
C SER A 81 4.34 11.52 10.09
N SER A 82 3.51 10.48 10.03
CA SER A 82 3.90 9.13 9.65
C SER A 82 2.80 8.39 8.87
N PRO A 83 3.15 7.36 8.08
CA PRO A 83 2.15 6.53 7.39
C PRO A 83 1.22 5.79 8.37
N ALA A 84 1.74 5.36 9.52
CA ALA A 84 0.97 4.65 10.52
C ALA A 84 -0.15 5.53 11.12
N GLU A 85 0.14 6.81 11.36
CA GLU A 85 -0.90 7.77 11.78
C GLU A 85 -1.96 8.00 10.71
N CYS A 86 -1.57 8.10 9.44
CA CYS A 86 -2.53 8.14 8.32
C CYS A 86 -3.45 6.92 8.31
N LEU A 87 -2.91 5.71 8.53
CA LEU A 87 -3.71 4.50 8.63
C LEU A 87 -4.69 4.58 9.81
N ALA A 88 -4.23 5.02 10.98
CA ALA A 88 -5.08 5.13 12.17
C ALA A 88 -6.25 6.10 11.96
N TRP A 89 -6.00 7.27 11.36
CA TRP A 89 -7.07 8.21 10.99
C TRP A 89 -8.04 7.63 9.96
N TRP A 90 -7.52 6.97 8.93
CA TRP A 90 -8.34 6.33 7.91
C TRP A 90 -9.29 5.28 8.52
N VAL A 91 -8.79 4.46 9.45
CA VAL A 91 -9.60 3.48 10.17
C VAL A 91 -10.65 4.16 11.06
N GLY A 92 -10.29 5.28 11.71
CA GLY A 92 -11.23 6.07 12.51
C GLY A 92 -12.40 6.63 11.69
N GLU A 93 -12.16 7.03 10.43
CA GLU A 93 -13.20 7.55 9.53
C GLU A 93 -14.05 6.46 8.87
N GLU A 94 -13.51 5.26 8.62
CA GLU A 94 -14.30 4.12 8.09
C GLU A 94 -15.33 3.60 9.10
N GLY A 95 -15.10 3.85 10.40
CA GLY A 95 -15.91 3.32 11.49
C GLY A 95 -15.56 1.87 11.87
N PRO A 96 -16.05 1.38 13.01
CA PRO A 96 -15.82 0.02 13.49
C PRO A 96 -16.38 -1.07 12.56
#